data_AF-A0A8T6RQD5-F1
#
_entry.id   AF-A0A8T6RQD5-F1
#
_cell.length_a   1.000
_cell.length_b   1.000
_cell.length_c   1.000
_cell.angle_alpha   90.00
_cell.angle_beta   90.00
_cell.angle_gamma   90.00
#
_symmetry.space_group_name_H-M   'P 1'
#
loop_
_entity.id
_entity.type
_entity.pdbx_description
1 polymer ?
#
loop_
_entity_poly.entity_id
_entity_poly.type
_entity_poly.pdbx_seq_one_letter_code
_entity_poly.pdbx_strand_id
1 'polypeptide(L)'
;MIRKLNNFYKSITNNSLSYGQQKCMIQKGVLFTLACELDPTLEAIANAGVGKTKQTFALNMVTGWNAGAWIAVGALLATITWGHFSTLNTGVATFMFAAVFPIGLIGIIFMGGADLFTGDCSITPFAGMTKKTNWASMLRNWVCALSGNFIGSVCFAWIIALSFLYGSGAAATKAMGVAAGKVAWGSSFYNWNYLGWALTYIFKGIVCNFLVNWAIWQAFKSNQNLMAKVFNIWFPIMAFVAVGSEHLIANMYFIPVGIFYGAAVTWSQAFLINFAPVLIGNMLGGYIFIGLNYWYNTGAQQIDDDPNEPRNDVRGLKRMLQFLGPLFIGMGVLLGVFIIIPGLIALALEIGVVPGTGTITFLTLGNPMESIVIPLILIGYFIVMAMILRILLRKVKY
;
A
#
# COMPACT_ATOMS: atom_id res chain seq x y z
N MET A 1 -2.39 44.85 -23.87
CA MET A 1 -2.74 43.59 -23.14
C MET A 1 -2.15 42.36 -23.83
N ILE A 2 -2.40 42.15 -25.13
CA ILE A 2 -1.87 41.01 -25.93
C ILE A 2 -0.33 40.94 -25.94
N ARG A 3 0.39 42.08 -26.01
CA ARG A 3 1.86 42.12 -25.87
C ARG A 3 2.37 41.68 -24.49
N LYS A 4 1.64 41.97 -23.41
CA LYS A 4 2.00 41.50 -22.05
C LYS A 4 1.70 40.01 -21.89
N LEU A 5 0.61 39.51 -22.49
CA LEU A 5 0.30 38.08 -22.58
C LEU A 5 1.34 37.31 -23.40
N ASN A 6 1.81 37.85 -24.53
CA ASN A 6 2.88 37.22 -25.31
C ASN A 6 4.23 37.23 -24.59
N ASN A 7 4.53 38.25 -23.80
CA ASN A 7 5.76 38.27 -22.99
C ASN A 7 5.66 37.35 -21.77
N PHE A 8 4.47 37.18 -21.18
CA PHE A 8 4.20 36.20 -20.14
C PHE A 8 4.24 34.77 -20.69
N TYR A 9 3.65 34.52 -21.88
CA TYR A 9 3.72 33.25 -22.58
C TYR A 9 5.16 32.93 -23.00
N LYS A 10 5.93 33.92 -23.48
CA LYS A 10 7.38 33.78 -23.74
C LYS A 10 8.20 33.56 -22.46
N SER A 11 7.80 34.13 -21.33
CA SER A 11 8.41 33.85 -20.03
C SER A 11 8.13 32.43 -19.55
N ILE A 12 7.00 31.84 -19.92
CA ILE A 12 6.64 30.44 -19.64
C ILE A 12 7.30 29.49 -20.63
N THR A 13 7.42 29.86 -21.92
CA THR A 13 8.07 29.01 -22.93
C THR A 13 9.59 29.10 -22.93
N ASN A 14 10.20 30.22 -22.51
CA ASN A 14 11.65 30.28 -22.27
C ASN A 14 12.05 29.69 -20.90
N ASN A 15 11.10 29.56 -19.97
CA ASN A 15 11.19 28.65 -18.83
C ASN A 15 10.46 27.34 -19.11
N SER A 16 10.47 26.86 -20.36
CA SER A 16 10.18 25.46 -20.61
C SER A 16 11.30 24.63 -19.98
N LEU A 17 11.10 24.38 -18.69
CA LEU A 17 11.47 23.14 -18.03
C LEU A 17 11.00 22.04 -18.97
N SER A 18 11.91 21.61 -19.83
CA SER A 18 11.80 20.39 -20.59
C SER A 18 11.60 19.27 -19.56
N TYR A 19 10.34 18.95 -19.32
CA TYR A 19 9.92 17.85 -18.46
C TYR A 19 10.54 16.58 -19.07
N GLY A 20 11.57 16.05 -18.42
CA GLY A 20 12.24 14.81 -18.83
C GLY A 20 13.53 14.97 -19.65
N GLN A 21 14.11 16.16 -19.78
CA GLN A 21 15.51 16.26 -20.23
C GLN A 21 16.46 16.30 -19.04
N GLN A 22 17.18 15.18 -18.90
CA GLN A 22 18.44 15.03 -18.20
C GLN A 22 19.26 16.33 -18.29
N LYS A 23 19.90 16.75 -17.20
CA LYS A 23 20.95 17.78 -17.23
C LYS A 23 22.20 17.24 -17.95
N CYS A 24 22.11 16.94 -19.23
CA CYS A 24 23.27 16.90 -20.11
C CYS A 24 23.51 18.33 -20.59
N MET A 25 24.19 19.14 -19.77
CA MET A 25 24.66 20.44 -20.20
C MET A 25 25.75 20.26 -21.26
N ILE A 26 25.43 20.45 -22.54
CA ILE A 26 26.46 20.69 -23.56
C ILE A 26 26.94 22.13 -23.36
N GLN A 27 27.88 22.34 -22.45
CA GLN A 27 28.63 23.59 -22.39
C GLN A 27 29.74 23.50 -23.44
N LYS A 28 29.69 24.40 -24.43
CA LYS A 28 30.66 24.47 -25.54
C LYS A 28 32.11 24.42 -24.99
N GLY A 29 32.85 23.37 -25.34
CA GLY A 29 34.30 23.47 -25.53
C GLY A 29 35.24 22.77 -24.54
N VAL A 30 34.79 22.01 -23.54
CA VAL A 30 35.71 21.21 -22.70
C VAL A 30 35.11 19.84 -22.40
N LEU A 31 35.87 18.79 -22.73
CA LEU A 31 35.53 17.39 -22.53
C LEU A 31 35.36 17.10 -21.02
N PHE A 32 34.12 16.98 -20.56
CA PHE A 32 33.79 16.30 -19.30
C PHE A 32 32.58 15.40 -19.55
N THR A 33 32.74 14.12 -19.24
CA THR A 33 31.70 13.09 -19.22
C THR A 33 30.65 13.46 -18.19
N LEU A 34 29.57 14.13 -18.62
CA LEU A 34 28.41 14.41 -17.78
C LEU A 34 27.53 13.16 -17.77
N ALA A 35 27.60 12.40 -16.69
CA ALA A 35 26.64 11.34 -16.41
C ALA A 35 25.23 11.95 -16.34
N CYS A 36 24.23 11.28 -16.91
CA CYS A 36 22.86 11.63 -16.64
C CYS A 36 22.57 11.38 -15.15
N GLU A 37 22.46 12.43 -14.35
CA GLU A 37 21.97 12.33 -12.99
C GLU A 37 20.44 12.24 -12.97
N LEU A 38 19.92 11.43 -12.05
CA LEU A 38 18.49 11.27 -11.82
C LEU A 38 17.91 12.57 -11.23
N ASP A 39 16.65 12.92 -11.54
CA ASP A 39 15.99 14.06 -10.88
C ASP A 39 16.10 13.92 -9.35
N PRO A 40 16.38 15.00 -8.59
CA PRO A 40 16.59 14.90 -7.14
C PRO A 40 15.46 14.21 -6.38
N THR A 41 14.21 14.30 -6.85
CA THR A 41 13.06 13.62 -6.26
C THR A 41 13.16 12.10 -6.47
N LEU A 42 13.48 11.68 -7.70
CA LEU A 42 13.64 10.29 -8.07
C LEU A 42 14.85 9.67 -7.36
N GLU A 43 15.93 10.44 -7.23
CA GLU A 43 17.13 10.07 -6.47
C GLU A 43 16.77 9.83 -5.00
N ALA A 44 15.97 10.72 -4.40
CA ALA A 44 15.47 10.56 -3.03
C ALA A 44 14.58 9.32 -2.87
N ILE A 45 13.70 9.01 -3.84
CA ILE A 45 12.85 7.81 -3.83
C ILE A 45 13.72 6.55 -3.92
N ALA A 46 14.68 6.50 -4.84
CA ALA A 46 15.59 5.37 -4.98
C ALA A 46 16.40 5.16 -3.70
N ASN A 47 16.91 6.23 -3.10
CA ASN A 47 17.68 6.18 -1.86
C ASN A 47 16.82 5.77 -0.66
N ALA A 48 15.55 6.19 -0.60
CA ALA A 48 14.58 5.68 0.38
C ALA A 48 14.38 4.16 0.22
N GLY A 49 14.27 3.67 -1.01
CA GLY A 49 14.20 2.23 -1.30
C GLY A 49 15.44 1.47 -0.82
N VAL A 50 16.64 2.01 -1.04
CA VAL A 50 17.89 1.44 -0.51
C VAL A 50 17.92 1.42 1.03
N GLY A 51 17.47 2.50 1.67
CA GLY A 51 17.39 2.56 3.14
C GLY A 51 16.48 1.46 3.68
N LYS A 52 15.30 1.31 3.08
CA LYS A 52 14.29 0.30 3.42
C LYS A 52 14.77 -1.13 3.24
N THR A 53 15.54 -1.44 2.20
CA THR A 53 16.05 -2.80 1.97
C THR A 53 17.22 -3.18 2.88
N LYS A 54 17.97 -2.19 3.40
CA LYS A 54 19.15 -2.39 4.28
C LYS A 54 18.85 -2.48 5.77
N GLN A 55 17.63 -2.18 6.22
CA GLN A 55 17.26 -2.25 7.64
C GLN A 55 17.51 -3.64 8.24
N THR A 56 17.74 -3.71 9.55
CA THR A 56 17.71 -5.00 10.27
C THR A 56 16.30 -5.59 10.27
N PHE A 57 16.16 -6.89 10.58
CA PHE A 57 14.86 -7.54 10.62
C PHE A 57 13.95 -6.97 11.70
N ALA A 58 14.47 -6.83 12.92
CA ALA A 58 13.70 -6.27 14.04
C ALA A 58 13.23 -4.85 13.74
N LEU A 59 14.11 -4.01 13.17
CA LEU A 59 13.74 -2.67 12.77
C LEU A 59 12.61 -2.69 11.73
N ASN A 60 12.77 -3.46 10.63
CA ASN A 60 11.74 -3.53 9.58
C ASN A 60 10.38 -4.08 10.09
N MET A 61 10.42 -5.05 11.02
CA MET A 61 9.19 -5.54 11.67
C MET A 61 8.51 -4.44 12.51
N VAL A 62 9.27 -3.66 13.26
CA VAL A 62 8.74 -2.55 14.11
C VAL A 62 8.24 -1.39 13.24
N THR A 63 8.99 -1.00 12.22
CA THR A 63 8.58 0.06 11.28
C THR A 63 7.34 -0.38 10.48
N GLY A 64 7.24 -1.66 10.13
CA GLY A 64 6.05 -2.26 9.56
C GLY A 64 4.87 -2.27 10.54
N TRP A 65 5.10 -2.63 11.80
CA TRP A 65 4.08 -2.57 12.85
C TRP A 65 3.52 -1.15 13.02
N ASN A 66 4.41 -0.15 13.08
CA ASN A 66 4.03 1.26 13.15
C ASN A 66 3.17 1.68 11.96
N ALA A 67 3.51 1.27 10.73
CA ALA A 67 2.71 1.55 9.55
C ALA A 67 1.30 0.92 9.65
N GLY A 68 1.20 -0.34 10.07
CA GLY A 68 -0.09 -1.01 10.28
C GLY A 68 -0.97 -0.30 11.33
N ALA A 69 -0.36 0.14 12.43
CA ALA A 69 -1.03 0.89 13.49
C ALA A 69 -1.50 2.27 13.03
N TRP A 70 -0.69 3.03 12.29
CA TRP A 70 -1.10 4.35 11.78
C TRP A 70 -2.25 4.25 10.77
N ILE A 71 -2.24 3.25 9.88
CA ILE A 71 -3.39 3.01 9.00
C ILE A 71 -4.65 2.67 9.83
N ALA A 72 -4.50 1.87 10.89
CA ALA A 72 -5.58 1.55 11.82
C ALA A 72 -6.11 2.78 12.57
N VAL A 73 -5.27 3.74 12.96
CA VAL A 73 -5.68 5.03 13.53
C VAL A 73 -6.55 5.82 12.54
N GLY A 74 -6.17 5.87 11.27
CA GLY A 74 -7.00 6.51 10.23
C GLY A 74 -8.36 5.82 10.07
N ALA A 75 -8.38 4.49 10.12
CA ALA A 75 -9.59 3.68 10.03
C ALA A 75 -10.51 3.82 11.27
N LEU A 76 -9.94 3.93 12.46
CA LEU A 76 -10.63 4.24 13.72
C LEU A 76 -11.39 5.57 13.59
N LEU A 77 -10.65 6.64 13.27
CA LEU A 77 -11.22 7.97 13.15
C LEU A 77 -12.31 8.02 12.08
N ALA A 78 -12.08 7.39 10.93
CA ALA A 78 -13.06 7.30 9.85
C ALA A 78 -14.36 6.62 10.31
N THR A 79 -14.27 5.49 11.00
CA THR A 79 -15.44 4.72 11.47
C THR A 79 -16.24 5.48 12.53
N ILE A 80 -15.56 6.10 13.50
CA ILE A 80 -16.21 6.95 14.52
C ILE A 80 -16.90 8.15 13.87
N THR A 81 -16.19 8.83 12.96
CA THR A 81 -16.73 9.99 12.25
C THR A 81 -17.96 9.60 11.44
N TRP A 82 -17.94 8.47 10.73
CA TRP A 82 -19.13 7.97 10.04
C TRP A 82 -20.31 7.79 11.00
N GLY A 83 -20.06 7.22 12.19
CA GLY A 83 -21.09 7.02 13.21
C GLY A 83 -21.69 8.33 13.73
N HIS A 84 -20.91 9.40 13.84
CA HIS A 84 -21.43 10.72 14.26
C HIS A 84 -22.30 11.39 13.18
N PHE A 85 -22.03 11.11 11.91
CA PHE A 85 -22.75 11.71 10.78
C PHE A 85 -23.86 10.80 10.21
N SER A 86 -24.00 9.56 10.72
CA SER A 86 -24.91 8.56 10.15
C SER A 86 -26.39 8.95 10.22
N THR A 87 -26.78 9.82 11.15
CA THR A 87 -28.16 10.30 11.32
C THR A 87 -28.53 11.44 10.37
N LEU A 88 -27.55 12.11 9.77
CA LEU A 88 -27.79 13.24 8.85
C LEU A 88 -28.09 12.74 7.44
N ASN A 89 -27.12 12.05 6.83
CA ASN A 89 -27.22 11.53 5.46
C ASN A 89 -26.10 10.53 5.21
N THR A 90 -26.41 9.37 4.64
CA THR A 90 -25.42 8.31 4.36
C THR A 90 -24.29 8.77 3.42
N GLY A 91 -24.59 9.61 2.43
CA GLY A 91 -23.60 10.20 1.53
C GLY A 91 -22.65 11.14 2.26
N VAL A 92 -23.18 12.02 3.12
CA VAL A 92 -22.36 12.90 3.97
C VAL A 92 -21.50 12.09 4.93
N ALA A 93 -22.06 11.09 5.61
CA ALA A 93 -21.31 10.22 6.51
C ALA A 93 -20.18 9.48 5.79
N THR A 94 -20.43 8.98 4.57
CA THR A 94 -19.43 8.27 3.75
C THR A 94 -18.35 9.22 3.22
N PHE A 95 -18.71 10.44 2.86
CA PHE A 95 -17.73 11.48 2.51
C PHE A 95 -16.86 11.83 3.71
N MET A 96 -17.45 12.05 4.90
CA MET A 96 -16.70 12.37 6.12
C MET A 96 -15.78 11.22 6.54
N PHE A 97 -16.22 9.96 6.42
CA PHE A 97 -15.38 8.77 6.59
C PHE A 97 -14.14 8.85 5.69
N ALA A 98 -14.33 9.16 4.40
CA ALA A 98 -13.23 9.28 3.44
C ALA A 98 -12.33 10.49 3.71
N ALA A 99 -12.90 11.61 4.16
CA ALA A 99 -12.18 12.86 4.37
C ALA A 99 -11.19 12.79 5.54
N VAL A 100 -11.48 12.01 6.58
CA VAL A 100 -10.61 11.92 7.78
C VAL A 100 -9.65 10.73 7.76
N PHE A 101 -9.90 9.71 6.93
CA PHE A 101 -9.02 8.55 6.76
C PHE A 101 -7.54 8.89 6.44
N PRO A 102 -7.20 9.95 5.68
CA PRO A 102 -5.81 10.26 5.31
C PRO A 102 -4.85 10.51 6.47
N ILE A 103 -5.34 10.76 7.68
CA ILE A 103 -4.51 10.95 8.87
C ILE A 103 -3.53 9.79 9.09
N GLY A 104 -3.91 8.56 8.69
CA GLY A 104 -3.03 7.40 8.83
C GLY A 104 -1.76 7.51 7.99
N LEU A 105 -1.87 7.81 6.68
CA LEU A 105 -0.69 7.97 5.83
C LEU A 105 0.09 9.25 6.13
N ILE A 106 -0.60 10.33 6.54
CA ILE A 106 0.07 11.55 7.02
C ILE A 106 0.93 11.25 8.24
N GLY A 107 0.41 10.49 9.21
CA GLY A 107 1.14 10.05 10.40
C GLY A 107 2.40 9.23 10.06
N ILE A 108 2.28 8.28 9.13
CA ILE A 108 3.42 7.48 8.63
C ILE A 108 4.53 8.37 8.07
N ILE A 109 4.18 9.36 7.24
CA ILE A 109 5.15 10.21 6.56
C ILE A 109 5.79 11.21 7.53
N PHE A 110 5.05 11.67 8.56
CA PHE A 110 5.52 12.71 9.49
C PHE A 110 6.32 12.16 10.65
N MET A 111 5.94 10.99 11.18
CA MET A 111 6.73 10.34 12.23
C MET A 111 8.06 9.82 11.70
N GLY A 112 8.14 9.58 10.38
CA GLY A 112 9.31 9.04 9.72
C GLY A 112 9.53 7.57 10.08
N GLY A 113 10.08 6.82 9.14
CA GLY A 113 10.54 5.45 9.42
C GLY A 113 9.45 4.42 9.66
N ALA A 114 8.25 4.57 9.11
CA ALA A 114 7.25 3.49 9.04
C ALA A 114 7.26 2.84 7.64
N ASP A 115 7.28 1.51 7.60
CA ASP A 115 7.39 0.73 6.36
C ASP A 115 6.04 0.16 5.96
N LEU A 116 5.36 0.90 5.10
CA LEU A 116 4.07 0.49 4.56
C LEU A 116 4.28 -0.30 3.25
N PHE A 117 3.93 -1.58 3.26
CA PHE A 117 4.09 -2.50 2.14
C PHE A 117 3.51 -1.95 0.82
N THR A 118 2.33 -1.33 0.87
CA THR A 118 1.67 -0.78 -0.31
C THR A 118 2.44 0.39 -0.94
N GLY A 119 3.14 1.19 -0.12
CA GLY A 119 4.10 2.21 -0.60
C GLY A 119 5.41 1.59 -1.11
N ASP A 120 5.90 0.55 -0.43
CA ASP A 120 7.11 -0.16 -0.81
C ASP A 120 6.96 -0.88 -2.16
N CYS A 121 5.72 -1.18 -2.58
CA CYS A 121 5.41 -1.69 -3.92
C CYS A 121 5.81 -0.75 -5.07
N SER A 122 6.06 0.55 -4.85
CA SER A 122 6.68 1.43 -5.86
C SER A 122 8.12 1.79 -5.52
N ILE A 123 8.42 2.07 -4.25
CA ILE A 123 9.71 2.62 -3.81
C ILE A 123 10.85 1.60 -4.00
N THR A 124 10.70 0.38 -3.48
CA THR A 124 11.79 -0.60 -3.51
C THR A 124 12.02 -1.20 -4.92
N PRO A 125 10.98 -1.43 -5.76
CA PRO A 125 11.20 -1.72 -7.18
C PRO A 125 11.90 -0.61 -7.93
N PHE A 126 11.55 0.65 -7.70
CA PHE A 126 12.21 1.77 -8.38
C PHE A 126 13.72 1.80 -8.06
N ALA A 127 14.09 1.55 -6.80
CA ALA A 127 15.49 1.37 -6.41
C ALA A 127 16.15 0.15 -7.08
N GLY A 128 15.40 -0.93 -7.32
CA GLY A 128 15.88 -2.13 -8.02
C GLY A 128 16.09 -1.91 -9.51
N MET A 129 15.15 -1.23 -10.18
CA MET A 129 15.23 -0.87 -11.60
C MET A 129 16.33 0.17 -11.88
N THR A 130 16.64 1.02 -10.90
CA THR A 130 17.80 1.94 -10.92
C THR A 130 19.09 1.28 -10.39
N LYS A 131 19.09 -0.05 -10.21
CA LYS A 131 20.24 -0.88 -9.81
C LYS A 131 20.89 -0.49 -8.48
N LYS A 132 20.21 0.26 -7.62
CA LYS A 132 20.73 0.63 -6.29
C LYS A 132 20.49 -0.42 -5.21
N THR A 133 19.56 -1.35 -5.46
CA THR A 133 19.30 -2.52 -4.61
C THR A 133 19.06 -3.74 -5.48
N ASN A 134 19.17 -4.94 -4.91
CA ASN A 134 18.83 -6.19 -5.60
C ASN A 134 17.39 -6.65 -5.27
N TRP A 135 16.86 -7.53 -6.13
CA TRP A 135 15.49 -8.07 -6.04
C TRP A 135 15.27 -8.95 -4.80
N ALA A 136 16.30 -9.66 -4.32
CA ALA A 136 16.20 -10.46 -3.10
C ALA A 136 16.01 -9.56 -1.86
N SER A 137 16.69 -8.42 -1.81
CA SER A 137 16.57 -7.43 -0.72
C SER A 137 15.24 -6.69 -0.77
N MET A 138 14.72 -6.42 -1.98
CA MET A 138 13.36 -5.93 -2.19
C MET A 138 12.33 -6.92 -1.63
N LEU A 139 12.39 -8.19 -2.04
CA LEU A 139 11.45 -9.21 -1.55
C LEU A 139 11.55 -9.42 -0.04
N ARG A 140 12.77 -9.37 0.51
CA ARG A 140 13.02 -9.45 1.96
C ARG A 140 12.40 -8.26 2.70
N ASN A 141 12.44 -7.06 2.14
CA ASN A 141 11.73 -5.91 2.69
C ASN A 141 10.22 -6.14 2.66
N TRP A 142 9.65 -6.51 1.51
CA TRP A 142 8.20 -6.72 1.35
C TRP A 142 7.64 -7.74 2.34
N VAL A 143 8.34 -8.85 2.53
CA VAL A 143 7.97 -9.89 3.50
C VAL A 143 7.95 -9.34 4.93
N CYS A 144 8.97 -8.59 5.33
CA CYS A 144 9.05 -8.01 6.68
C CYS A 144 7.99 -6.91 6.88
N ALA A 145 7.84 -6.01 5.90
CA ALA A 145 6.90 -4.89 5.95
C ALA A 145 5.45 -5.39 5.99
N LEU A 146 5.07 -6.33 5.12
CA LEU A 146 3.73 -6.94 5.13
C LEU A 146 3.44 -7.63 6.47
N SER A 147 4.45 -8.30 7.04
CA SER A 147 4.28 -8.97 8.34
C SER A 147 4.11 -8.00 9.49
N GLY A 148 4.96 -6.98 9.56
CA GLY A 148 4.79 -5.90 10.52
C GLY A 148 3.43 -5.22 10.36
N ASN A 149 3.02 -4.91 9.12
CA ASN A 149 1.75 -4.25 8.85
C ASN A 149 0.56 -5.09 9.35
N PHE A 150 0.51 -6.38 9.02
CA PHE A 150 -0.55 -7.28 9.50
C PHE A 150 -0.62 -7.32 11.03
N ILE A 151 0.52 -7.53 11.69
CA ILE A 151 0.59 -7.60 13.15
C ILE A 151 0.15 -6.26 13.77
N GLY A 152 0.64 -5.13 13.24
CA GLY A 152 0.26 -3.80 13.69
C GLY A 152 -1.23 -3.52 13.57
N SER A 153 -1.84 -3.86 12.42
CA SER A 153 -3.26 -3.67 12.18
C SER A 153 -4.14 -4.54 13.07
N VAL A 154 -3.79 -5.82 13.29
CA VAL A 154 -4.54 -6.72 14.17
C VAL A 154 -4.37 -6.33 15.64
N CYS A 155 -3.14 -6.00 16.09
CA CYS A 155 -2.92 -5.51 17.44
C CYS A 155 -3.73 -4.25 17.75
N PHE A 156 -3.78 -3.30 16.79
CA PHE A 156 -4.57 -2.10 16.98
C PHE A 156 -6.07 -2.41 16.95
N ALA A 157 -6.54 -3.33 16.11
CA ALA A 157 -7.93 -3.80 16.13
C ALA A 157 -8.32 -4.38 17.51
N TRP A 158 -7.44 -5.14 18.16
CA TRP A 158 -7.65 -5.59 19.55
C TRP A 158 -7.74 -4.43 20.53
N ILE A 159 -6.83 -3.45 20.46
CA ILE A 159 -6.86 -2.27 21.33
C ILE A 159 -8.21 -1.57 21.21
N ILE A 160 -8.72 -1.37 20.00
CA ILE A 160 -10.02 -0.71 19.76
C ILE A 160 -11.19 -1.54 20.27
N ALA A 161 -11.20 -2.85 20.01
CA ALA A 161 -12.25 -3.74 20.49
C ALA A 161 -12.29 -3.81 22.03
N LEU A 162 -11.13 -3.99 22.68
CA LEU A 162 -11.02 -4.11 24.14
C LEU A 162 -11.26 -2.80 24.87
N SER A 163 -10.87 -1.66 24.28
CA SER A 163 -11.19 -0.34 24.83
C SER A 163 -12.65 0.07 24.61
N PHE A 164 -13.40 -0.68 23.81
CA PHE A 164 -14.79 -0.41 23.46
C PHE A 164 -15.00 0.97 22.81
N LEU A 165 -14.00 1.46 22.07
CA LEU A 165 -14.02 2.82 21.48
C LEU A 165 -15.12 3.03 20.42
N TYR A 166 -15.58 1.98 19.74
CA TYR A 166 -16.76 2.10 18.86
C TYR A 166 -18.11 1.98 19.60
N GLY A 167 -18.09 1.65 20.88
CA GLY A 167 -19.30 1.42 21.68
C GLY A 167 -20.18 0.29 21.12
N SER A 168 -21.49 0.39 21.33
CA SER A 168 -22.52 -0.49 20.75
C SER A 168 -23.41 0.21 19.71
N GLY A 169 -23.04 1.44 19.32
CA GLY A 169 -23.86 2.30 18.45
C GLY A 169 -23.47 2.24 16.96
N ALA A 170 -23.73 3.34 16.25
CA ALA A 170 -23.54 3.43 14.80
C ALA A 170 -22.12 3.09 14.32
N ALA A 171 -21.08 3.43 15.10
CA ALA A 171 -19.69 3.11 14.77
C ALA A 171 -19.42 1.59 14.81
N ALA A 172 -19.96 0.87 15.80
CA ALA A 172 -19.84 -0.58 15.88
C ALA A 172 -20.58 -1.27 14.71
N THR A 173 -21.82 -0.83 14.42
CA THR A 173 -22.58 -1.29 13.25
C THR A 173 -21.83 -1.03 11.95
N LYS A 174 -21.16 0.12 11.82
CA LYS A 174 -20.33 0.44 10.67
C LYS A 174 -19.12 -0.48 10.56
N ALA A 175 -18.41 -0.75 11.67
CA ALA A 175 -17.27 -1.65 11.68
C ALA A 175 -17.67 -3.06 11.18
N MET A 176 -18.76 -3.61 11.71
CA MET A 176 -19.30 -4.90 11.25
C MET A 176 -19.71 -4.88 9.78
N GLY A 177 -20.43 -3.82 9.36
CA GLY A 177 -20.88 -3.67 7.99
C GLY A 177 -19.74 -3.50 6.98
N VAL A 178 -18.66 -2.82 7.35
CA VAL A 178 -17.45 -2.71 6.50
C VAL A 178 -16.76 -4.06 6.38
N ALA A 179 -16.62 -4.82 7.46
CA ALA A 179 -16.04 -6.16 7.39
C ALA A 179 -16.88 -7.08 6.49
N ALA A 180 -18.20 -7.12 6.67
CA ALA A 180 -19.11 -7.91 5.86
C ALA A 180 -19.06 -7.51 4.38
N GLY A 181 -19.07 -6.21 4.08
CA GLY A 181 -18.99 -5.70 2.71
C GLY A 181 -17.67 -6.01 2.02
N LYS A 182 -16.57 -6.16 2.77
CA LYS A 182 -15.24 -6.51 2.23
C LYS A 182 -15.09 -7.98 1.87
N VAL A 183 -15.95 -8.85 2.41
CA VAL A 183 -15.97 -10.28 2.07
C VAL A 183 -17.23 -10.68 1.31
N ALA A 184 -18.01 -9.72 0.80
CA ALA A 184 -19.21 -10.01 0.04
C ALA A 184 -18.85 -10.56 -1.35
N TRP A 185 -19.04 -11.87 -1.58
CA TRP A 185 -18.79 -12.53 -2.87
C TRP A 185 -19.86 -12.24 -3.93
N GLY A 186 -21.10 -12.03 -3.50
CA GLY A 186 -22.26 -11.97 -4.40
C GLY A 186 -22.56 -10.59 -5.00
N SER A 187 -21.87 -9.53 -4.58
CA SER A 187 -22.19 -8.14 -4.96
C SER A 187 -21.36 -7.60 -6.13
N SER A 188 -20.81 -8.46 -6.98
CA SER A 188 -19.92 -8.04 -8.08
C SER A 188 -20.66 -7.42 -9.26
N PHE A 189 -20.03 -6.40 -9.85
CA PHE A 189 -20.58 -5.53 -10.91
C PHE A 189 -20.83 -6.26 -12.24
N TYR A 190 -20.24 -7.44 -12.44
CA TYR A 190 -20.43 -8.27 -13.61
C TYR A 190 -20.86 -9.67 -13.16
N ASN A 191 -21.97 -10.12 -13.74
CA ASN A 191 -22.54 -11.47 -13.61
C ASN A 191 -21.66 -12.51 -14.36
N TRP A 192 -20.34 -12.39 -14.23
CA TRP A 192 -19.36 -13.33 -14.77
C TRP A 192 -19.05 -14.35 -13.67
N ASN A 193 -19.45 -15.60 -13.92
CA ASN A 193 -19.12 -16.84 -13.20
C ASN A 193 -17.79 -16.80 -12.41
N TYR A 194 -17.71 -17.59 -11.31
CA TYR A 194 -16.58 -18.02 -10.45
C TYR A 194 -15.31 -17.14 -10.24
N LEU A 195 -14.89 -16.28 -11.17
CA LEU A 195 -13.73 -15.39 -11.16
C LEU A 195 -14.10 -13.88 -11.16
N GLY A 196 -15.35 -13.50 -11.45
CA GLY A 196 -15.76 -12.08 -11.56
C GLY A 196 -15.60 -11.26 -10.26
N TRP A 197 -15.77 -11.92 -9.11
CA TRP A 197 -15.56 -11.30 -7.80
C TRP A 197 -14.09 -10.96 -7.55
N ALA A 198 -13.16 -11.88 -7.87
CA ALA A 198 -11.73 -11.69 -7.65
C ALA A 198 -11.21 -10.52 -8.49
N LEU A 199 -11.62 -10.45 -9.77
CA LEU A 199 -11.28 -9.34 -10.66
C LEU A 199 -11.76 -7.99 -10.10
N THR A 200 -12.96 -7.94 -9.54
CA THR A 200 -13.50 -6.71 -8.91
C THR A 200 -12.56 -6.21 -7.80
N TYR A 201 -12.13 -7.09 -6.90
CA TYR A 201 -11.20 -6.75 -5.82
C TYR A 201 -9.78 -6.41 -6.34
N ILE A 202 -9.31 -7.08 -7.40
CA ILE A 202 -8.03 -6.76 -8.05
C ILE A 202 -8.06 -5.33 -8.62
N PHE A 203 -9.07 -4.97 -9.42
CA PHE A 203 -9.14 -3.63 -10.00
C PHE A 203 -9.34 -2.54 -8.95
N LYS A 204 -10.16 -2.79 -7.92
CA LYS A 204 -10.24 -1.92 -6.75
C LYS A 204 -8.88 -1.76 -6.08
N GLY A 205 -8.09 -2.83 -5.96
CA GLY A 205 -6.73 -2.79 -5.43
C GLY A 205 -5.77 -1.98 -6.30
N ILE A 206 -5.87 -2.07 -7.63
CA ILE A 206 -5.05 -1.29 -8.57
C ILE A 206 -5.29 0.20 -8.38
N VAL A 207 -6.56 0.63 -8.42
CA VAL A 207 -6.94 2.03 -8.27
C VAL A 207 -6.47 2.58 -6.92
N CYS A 208 -6.67 1.81 -5.84
CA CYS A 208 -6.22 2.20 -4.51
C CYS A 208 -4.71 2.46 -4.49
N ASN A 209 -3.90 1.48 -4.91
CA ASN A 209 -2.46 1.60 -4.71
C ASN A 209 -1.77 2.50 -5.74
N PHE A 210 -2.42 2.76 -6.89
CA PHE A 210 -2.05 3.87 -7.76
C PHE A 210 -2.12 5.21 -7.01
N LEU A 211 -3.26 5.50 -6.35
CA LEU A 211 -3.47 6.75 -5.61
C LEU A 211 -2.56 6.85 -4.38
N VAL A 212 -2.35 5.75 -3.64
CA VAL A 212 -1.43 5.72 -2.48
C VAL A 212 0.00 6.05 -2.90
N ASN A 213 0.52 5.39 -3.94
CA ASN A 213 1.88 5.64 -4.40
C ASN A 213 2.03 7.00 -5.07
N TRP A 214 0.99 7.49 -5.76
CA TRP A 214 0.97 8.86 -6.26
C TRP A 214 1.06 9.90 -5.14
N ALA A 215 0.32 9.72 -4.04
CA ALA A 215 0.45 10.57 -2.84
C ALA A 215 1.87 10.55 -2.25
N ILE A 216 2.45 9.36 -2.10
CA ILE A 216 3.82 9.21 -1.55
C ILE A 216 4.84 9.92 -2.43
N TRP A 217 4.77 9.76 -3.75
CA TRP A 217 5.70 10.41 -4.69
C TRP A 217 5.55 11.93 -4.69
N GLN A 218 4.32 12.44 -4.59
CA GLN A 218 4.09 13.89 -4.43
C GLN A 218 4.64 14.40 -3.08
N ALA A 219 4.57 13.60 -2.02
CA ALA A 219 5.15 13.95 -0.73
C ALA A 219 6.69 14.04 -0.81
N PHE A 220 7.36 13.16 -1.56
CA PHE A 220 8.80 13.29 -1.86
C PHE A 220 9.10 14.58 -2.62
N LYS A 221 8.31 14.90 -3.66
CA LYS A 221 8.47 16.13 -4.46
C LYS A 221 8.26 17.41 -3.64
N SER A 222 7.51 17.33 -2.55
CA SER A 222 7.24 18.45 -1.65
C SER A 222 8.42 18.81 -0.74
N ASN A 223 9.55 18.09 -0.82
CA ASN A 223 10.79 18.33 -0.08
C ASN A 223 10.55 18.53 1.43
N GLN A 224 10.83 19.70 1.96
CA GLN A 224 10.69 20.03 3.40
C GLN A 224 9.36 20.74 3.73
N ASN A 225 8.50 21.03 2.74
CA ASN A 225 7.23 21.70 2.99
C ASN A 225 6.20 20.70 3.53
N LEU A 226 6.01 20.71 4.85
CA LEU A 226 5.09 19.81 5.54
C LEU A 226 3.63 20.03 5.11
N MET A 227 3.18 21.28 4.96
CA MET A 227 1.79 21.55 4.56
C MET A 227 1.51 21.04 3.15
N ALA A 228 2.45 21.22 2.22
CA ALA A 228 2.33 20.65 0.88
C ALA A 228 2.25 19.12 0.92
N LYS A 229 3.04 18.45 1.78
CA LYS A 229 2.92 17.00 1.99
C LYS A 229 1.52 16.62 2.48
N VAL A 230 0.97 17.32 3.48
CA VAL A 230 -0.39 17.05 3.99
C VAL A 230 -1.40 17.07 2.85
N PHE A 231 -1.47 18.15 2.07
CA PHE A 231 -2.46 18.27 0.99
C PHE A 231 -2.26 17.24 -0.12
N ASN A 232 -0.99 16.99 -0.50
CA ASN A 232 -0.65 16.00 -1.53
C ASN A 232 -0.96 14.55 -1.11
N ILE A 233 -1.01 14.28 0.20
CA ILE A 233 -1.45 13.00 0.74
C ILE A 233 -2.97 12.98 0.90
N TRP A 234 -3.56 14.05 1.43
CA TRP A 234 -4.98 14.09 1.79
C TRP A 234 -5.88 13.74 0.60
N PHE A 235 -5.77 14.49 -0.51
CA PHE A 235 -6.72 14.35 -1.61
C PHE A 235 -6.70 12.97 -2.28
N PRO A 236 -5.54 12.39 -2.66
CA PRO A 236 -5.53 11.05 -3.27
C PRO A 236 -6.04 9.96 -2.32
N ILE A 237 -5.74 10.07 -1.03
CA ILE A 237 -6.17 9.08 -0.03
C ILE A 237 -7.67 9.18 0.23
N MET A 238 -8.20 10.40 0.38
CA MET A 238 -9.64 10.63 0.45
C MET A 238 -10.35 10.11 -0.80
N ALA A 239 -9.78 10.36 -1.99
CA ALA A 239 -10.37 9.92 -3.26
C ALA A 239 -10.51 8.39 -3.31
N PHE A 240 -9.47 7.63 -2.99
CA PHE A 240 -9.55 6.17 -3.08
C PHE A 240 -10.57 5.58 -2.11
N VAL A 241 -10.70 6.19 -0.92
CA VAL A 241 -11.68 5.77 0.09
C VAL A 241 -13.10 6.12 -0.35
N ALA A 242 -13.30 7.34 -0.87
CA ALA A 242 -14.60 7.81 -1.33
C ALA A 242 -15.15 6.97 -2.51
N VAL A 243 -14.28 6.53 -3.42
CA VAL A 243 -14.70 5.65 -4.55
C VAL A 243 -14.84 4.18 -4.16
N GLY A 244 -14.52 3.80 -2.91
CA GLY A 244 -14.67 2.43 -2.42
C GLY A 244 -13.66 1.44 -3.00
N SER A 245 -12.44 1.90 -3.26
CA SER A 245 -11.30 1.05 -3.64
C SER A 245 -10.69 0.33 -2.44
N GLU A 246 -9.82 -0.65 -2.67
CA GLU A 246 -9.42 -1.62 -1.63
C GLU A 246 -7.94 -1.54 -1.29
N HIS A 247 -7.64 -1.32 -0.01
CA HIS A 247 -6.29 -1.21 0.51
C HIS A 247 -5.98 -2.37 1.46
N LEU A 248 -5.05 -3.24 1.10
CA LEU A 248 -4.75 -4.47 1.84
C LEU A 248 -4.51 -4.21 3.33
N ILE A 249 -3.66 -3.23 3.66
CA ILE A 249 -3.29 -2.95 5.06
C ILE A 249 -4.47 -2.34 5.84
N ALA A 250 -5.33 -1.57 5.16
CA ALA A 250 -6.54 -1.08 5.83
C ALA A 250 -7.53 -2.22 6.08
N ASN A 251 -7.61 -3.18 5.16
CA ASN A 251 -8.47 -4.36 5.30
C ASN A 251 -7.98 -5.30 6.40
N MET A 252 -6.66 -5.37 6.62
CA MET A 252 -6.04 -6.05 7.78
C MET A 252 -6.40 -5.41 9.12
N TYR A 253 -7.03 -4.23 9.14
CA TYR A 253 -7.68 -3.66 10.33
C TYR A 253 -9.20 -3.78 10.27
N PHE A 254 -9.83 -3.35 9.17
CA PHE A 254 -11.29 -3.26 9.06
C PHE A 254 -11.99 -4.62 9.20
N ILE A 255 -11.42 -5.69 8.63
CA ILE A 255 -12.02 -7.01 8.76
C ILE A 255 -11.82 -7.53 10.19
N PRO A 256 -10.60 -7.59 10.76
CA PRO A 256 -10.42 -8.06 12.13
C PRO A 256 -11.21 -7.28 13.18
N VAL A 257 -11.24 -5.94 13.10
CA VAL A 257 -12.02 -5.15 14.05
C VAL A 257 -13.52 -5.45 13.91
N GLY A 258 -14.04 -5.66 12.70
CA GLY A 258 -15.42 -6.08 12.50
C GLY A 258 -15.72 -7.47 13.08
N ILE A 259 -14.81 -8.45 12.90
CA ILE A 259 -14.91 -9.78 13.53
C ILE A 259 -14.97 -9.65 15.05
N PHE A 260 -14.06 -8.88 15.65
CA PHE A 260 -14.04 -8.63 17.09
C PHE A 260 -15.29 -7.90 17.57
N TYR A 261 -15.90 -7.09 16.68
CA TYR A 261 -17.18 -6.43 16.89
C TYR A 261 -18.43 -7.31 16.63
N GLY A 262 -18.24 -8.59 16.25
CA GLY A 262 -19.32 -9.57 16.10
C GLY A 262 -19.85 -9.73 14.67
N ALA A 263 -19.13 -9.24 13.66
CA ALA A 263 -19.50 -9.49 12.27
C ALA A 263 -19.49 -11.00 11.98
N ALA A 264 -20.49 -11.49 11.25
CA ALA A 264 -20.53 -12.85 10.73
C ALA A 264 -19.57 -13.01 9.53
N VAL A 265 -18.29 -12.79 9.79
CA VAL A 265 -17.17 -12.85 8.85
C VAL A 265 -16.08 -13.69 9.48
N THR A 266 -15.45 -14.57 8.71
CA THR A 266 -14.37 -15.42 9.21
C THR A 266 -12.99 -14.93 8.76
N TRP A 267 -11.93 -15.44 9.38
CA TRP A 267 -10.56 -15.18 8.95
C TRP A 267 -10.24 -15.86 7.63
N SER A 268 -10.71 -17.09 7.39
CA SER A 268 -10.54 -17.71 6.07
C SER A 268 -11.19 -16.88 4.98
N GLN A 269 -12.34 -16.28 5.29
CA GLN A 269 -12.97 -15.30 4.42
C GLN A 269 -12.06 -14.09 4.21
N ALA A 270 -11.58 -13.44 5.28
CA ALA A 270 -10.66 -12.30 5.16
C ALA A 270 -9.48 -12.57 4.21
N PHE A 271 -8.83 -13.74 4.36
CA PHE A 271 -7.64 -14.10 3.59
C PHE A 271 -7.94 -14.48 2.13
N LEU A 272 -8.87 -15.40 1.91
CA LEU A 272 -9.08 -16.01 0.58
C LEU A 272 -9.98 -15.15 -0.33
N ILE A 273 -10.85 -14.35 0.27
CA ILE A 273 -11.87 -13.54 -0.41
C ILE A 273 -11.36 -12.14 -0.67
N ASN A 274 -10.78 -11.53 0.36
CA ASN A 274 -10.40 -10.12 0.29
C ASN A 274 -8.90 -9.97 0.09
N PHE A 275 -8.08 -10.48 1.01
CA PHE A 275 -6.65 -10.18 1.00
C PHE A 275 -5.94 -10.70 -0.25
N ALA A 276 -6.30 -11.89 -0.76
CA ALA A 276 -5.69 -12.45 -1.96
C ALA A 276 -5.84 -11.55 -3.21
N PRO A 277 -7.05 -11.23 -3.70
CA PRO A 277 -7.19 -10.36 -4.86
C PRO A 277 -6.73 -8.93 -4.61
N VAL A 278 -6.91 -8.39 -3.39
CA VAL A 278 -6.48 -7.02 -3.06
C VAL A 278 -4.96 -6.91 -3.01
N LEU A 279 -4.22 -7.93 -2.55
CA LEU A 279 -2.76 -7.97 -2.60
C LEU A 279 -2.27 -7.87 -4.05
N ILE A 280 -2.83 -8.68 -4.96
CA ILE A 280 -2.49 -8.64 -6.40
C ILE A 280 -2.74 -7.23 -6.94
N GLY A 281 -3.94 -6.71 -6.72
CA GLY A 281 -4.32 -5.39 -7.19
C GLY A 281 -3.38 -4.29 -6.68
N ASN A 282 -3.08 -4.28 -5.38
CA ASN A 282 -2.19 -3.30 -4.79
C ASN A 282 -0.76 -3.44 -5.36
N MET A 283 -0.21 -4.64 -5.49
CA MET A 283 1.11 -4.83 -6.10
C MET A 283 1.16 -4.29 -7.53
N LEU A 284 0.16 -4.57 -8.36
CA LEU A 284 0.07 -4.05 -9.73
C LEU A 284 -0.04 -2.51 -9.74
N GLY A 285 -0.88 -1.92 -8.91
CA GLY A 285 -1.07 -0.47 -8.81
C GLY A 285 0.19 0.29 -8.41
N GLY A 286 0.94 -0.21 -7.42
CA GLY A 286 2.18 0.43 -6.98
C GLY A 286 3.36 0.15 -7.93
N TYR A 287 3.54 -1.12 -8.31
CA TYR A 287 4.71 -1.55 -9.09
C TYR A 287 4.63 -1.09 -10.54
N ILE A 288 3.53 -1.40 -11.24
CA ILE A 288 3.44 -1.14 -12.68
C ILE A 288 3.09 0.33 -12.94
N PHE A 289 2.01 0.82 -12.35
CA PHE A 289 1.46 2.13 -12.69
C PHE A 289 2.24 3.31 -12.11
N ILE A 290 3.01 3.10 -11.04
CA ILE A 290 3.89 4.13 -10.47
C ILE A 290 5.35 3.76 -10.65
N GLY A 291 5.85 2.71 -9.99
CA GLY A 291 7.28 2.37 -10.01
C GLY A 291 7.87 2.21 -11.42
N LEU A 292 7.33 1.29 -12.21
CA LEU A 292 7.81 0.97 -13.56
C LEU A 292 7.47 2.08 -14.56
N ASN A 293 6.26 2.63 -14.49
CA ASN A 293 5.83 3.73 -15.35
C ASN A 293 6.76 4.94 -15.23
N TYR A 294 7.05 5.38 -14.01
CA TYR A 294 7.91 6.53 -13.79
C TYR A 294 9.39 6.21 -14.03
N TRP A 295 9.84 4.98 -13.75
CA TRP A 295 11.17 4.55 -14.19
C TRP A 295 11.32 4.72 -15.71
N TYR A 296 10.33 4.30 -16.49
CA TYR A 296 10.36 4.37 -17.96
C TYR A 296 10.14 5.78 -18.52
N ASN A 297 9.25 6.58 -17.94
CA ASN A 297 8.86 7.87 -18.51
C ASN A 297 9.83 9.01 -18.14
N THR A 298 10.58 8.88 -17.04
CA THR A 298 11.49 9.94 -16.54
C THR A 298 12.91 9.86 -17.10
N GLY A 299 13.21 8.85 -17.93
CA GLY A 299 14.54 8.64 -18.47
C GLY A 299 15.49 7.91 -17.51
N ALA A 300 15.00 7.40 -16.38
CA ALA A 300 15.80 6.59 -15.45
C ALA A 300 16.36 5.32 -16.12
N GLN A 301 15.70 4.81 -17.17
CA GLN A 301 16.21 3.71 -17.99
C GLN A 301 17.49 4.04 -18.76
N GLN A 302 17.88 5.31 -18.85
CA GLN A 302 18.96 5.82 -19.71
C GLN A 302 20.24 6.15 -18.91
N ILE A 303 20.24 6.00 -17.58
CA ILE A 303 21.41 6.33 -16.75
C ILE A 303 22.65 5.54 -17.17
N ASP A 304 22.46 4.28 -17.59
CA ASP A 304 23.54 3.39 -18.00
C ASP A 304 23.69 3.27 -19.53
N ASP A 305 22.93 4.06 -20.31
CA ASP A 305 22.98 4.00 -21.77
C ASP A 305 24.10 4.92 -22.31
N ASP A 306 24.67 4.56 -23.46
CA ASP A 306 25.56 5.45 -24.20
C ASP A 306 24.77 6.69 -24.64
N PRO A 307 25.17 7.91 -24.23
CA PRO A 307 24.47 9.14 -24.57
C PRO A 307 24.39 9.42 -26.09
N ASN A 308 25.23 8.76 -26.90
CA ASN A 308 25.24 8.91 -28.35
C ASN A 308 24.27 7.94 -29.06
N GLU A 309 23.69 6.98 -28.35
CA GLU A 309 22.84 5.96 -28.96
C GLU A 309 21.38 6.45 -29.05
N PRO A 310 20.73 6.38 -30.23
CA PRO A 310 19.36 6.86 -30.40
C PRO A 310 18.36 6.06 -29.55
N ARG A 311 17.25 6.71 -29.18
CA ARG A 311 16.14 6.04 -28.49
C ARG A 311 15.60 4.92 -29.39
N ASN A 312 15.46 3.73 -28.82
CA ASN A 312 14.98 2.54 -29.51
C ASN A 312 13.81 1.94 -28.71
N ASP A 313 12.61 1.98 -29.31
CA ASP A 313 11.37 1.54 -28.68
C ASP A 313 11.40 0.06 -28.32
N VAL A 314 11.98 -0.78 -29.16
CA VAL A 314 12.09 -2.23 -28.93
C VAL A 314 12.96 -2.52 -27.71
N ARG A 315 14.07 -1.79 -27.57
CA ARG A 315 14.97 -1.92 -26.42
C ARG A 315 14.30 -1.45 -25.12
N GLY A 316 13.60 -0.32 -25.17
CA GLY A 316 12.85 0.21 -24.04
C GLY A 316 11.79 -0.79 -23.55
N LEU A 317 10.98 -1.30 -24.47
CA LEU A 317 9.93 -2.27 -24.16
C LEU A 317 10.51 -3.59 -23.63
N LYS A 318 11.62 -4.08 -24.20
CA LYS A 318 12.30 -5.28 -23.72
C LYS A 318 12.77 -5.13 -22.26
N ARG A 319 13.31 -3.97 -21.88
CA ARG A 319 13.71 -3.71 -20.48
C ARG A 319 12.50 -3.67 -19.55
N MET A 320 11.41 -3.02 -19.95
CA MET A 320 10.18 -3.02 -19.13
C MET A 320 9.68 -4.44 -18.86
N LEU A 321 9.63 -5.28 -19.90
CA LEU A 321 9.19 -6.68 -19.78
C LEU A 321 10.10 -7.50 -18.85
N GLN A 322 11.41 -7.27 -18.88
CA GLN A 322 12.36 -7.93 -17.98
C GLN A 322 12.07 -7.62 -16.50
N PHE A 323 11.62 -6.40 -16.19
CA PHE A 323 11.27 -6.00 -14.83
C PHE A 323 9.91 -6.50 -14.35
N LEU A 324 9.14 -7.22 -15.18
CA LEU A 324 7.92 -7.90 -14.72
C LEU A 324 8.24 -9.21 -13.97
N GLY A 325 9.38 -9.85 -14.24
CA GLY A 325 9.78 -11.10 -13.58
C GLY A 325 9.82 -10.99 -12.05
N PRO A 326 10.55 -10.01 -11.47
CA PRO A 326 10.59 -9.80 -10.02
C PRO A 326 9.22 -9.55 -9.37
N LEU A 327 8.32 -8.86 -10.09
CA LEU A 327 6.94 -8.64 -9.64
C LEU A 327 6.18 -9.97 -9.50
N PHE A 328 6.19 -10.82 -10.53
CA PHE A 328 5.46 -12.09 -10.50
C PHE A 328 6.04 -13.07 -9.47
N ILE A 329 7.37 -13.10 -9.31
CA ILE A 329 8.02 -13.90 -8.26
C ILE A 329 7.58 -13.42 -6.88
N GLY A 330 7.66 -12.10 -6.62
CA GLY A 330 7.22 -11.53 -5.36
C GLY A 330 5.75 -11.79 -5.08
N MET A 331 4.90 -11.65 -6.10
CA MET A 331 3.46 -11.92 -6.00
C MET A 331 3.18 -13.39 -5.65
N GLY A 332 3.86 -14.34 -6.31
CA GLY A 332 3.73 -15.77 -5.99
C GLY A 332 4.16 -16.10 -4.57
N VAL A 333 5.29 -15.56 -4.11
CA VAL A 333 5.79 -15.78 -2.74
C VAL A 333 4.84 -15.19 -1.71
N LEU A 334 4.39 -13.94 -1.88
CA LEU A 334 3.51 -13.28 -0.91
C LEU A 334 2.11 -13.91 -0.90
N LEU A 335 1.54 -14.25 -2.06
CA LEU A 335 0.25 -14.94 -2.13
C LEU A 335 0.32 -16.32 -1.47
N GLY A 336 1.30 -17.15 -1.85
CA GLY A 336 1.42 -18.50 -1.31
C GLY A 336 1.66 -18.49 0.19
N VAL A 337 2.72 -17.78 0.62
CA VAL A 337 3.20 -17.86 2.00
C VAL A 337 2.38 -17.01 2.95
N PHE A 338 1.99 -15.78 2.57
CA PHE A 338 1.35 -14.84 3.50
C PHE A 338 -0.16 -14.72 3.34
N ILE A 339 -0.75 -15.32 2.30
CA ILE A 339 -2.21 -15.26 2.11
C ILE A 339 -2.85 -16.64 2.11
N ILE A 340 -2.45 -17.52 1.18
CA ILE A 340 -3.09 -18.82 0.97
C ILE A 340 -2.87 -19.73 2.17
N ILE A 341 -1.62 -19.94 2.61
CA ILE A 341 -1.34 -20.82 3.75
C ILE A 341 -2.05 -20.33 5.04
N PRO A 342 -1.93 -19.05 5.46
CA PRO A 342 -2.70 -18.49 6.56
C PRO A 342 -4.22 -18.66 6.41
N GLY A 343 -4.76 -18.44 5.21
CA GLY A 343 -6.18 -18.63 4.93
C GLY A 343 -6.64 -20.08 5.08
N LEU A 344 -5.81 -21.05 4.67
CA LEU A 344 -6.08 -22.47 4.86
C LEU A 344 -5.96 -22.89 6.33
N ILE A 345 -4.99 -22.33 7.07
CA ILE A 345 -4.89 -22.54 8.53
C ILE A 345 -6.15 -22.02 9.21
N ALA A 346 -6.59 -20.80 8.88
CA ALA A 346 -7.82 -20.23 9.40
C ALA A 346 -9.04 -21.10 9.07
N LEU A 347 -9.15 -21.55 7.82
CA LEU A 347 -10.24 -22.43 7.38
C LEU A 347 -10.30 -23.73 8.18
N ALA A 348 -9.15 -24.35 8.45
CA ALA A 348 -9.08 -25.57 9.25
C ALA A 348 -9.47 -25.34 10.72
N LEU A 349 -9.08 -24.18 11.29
CA LEU A 349 -9.42 -23.80 12.67
C LEU A 349 -10.88 -23.37 12.83
N GLU A 350 -11.54 -22.98 11.74
CA GLU A 350 -12.94 -22.53 11.71
C GLU A 350 -13.94 -23.69 11.53
N ILE A 351 -13.48 -24.93 11.30
CA ILE A 351 -14.38 -26.09 11.18
C ILE A 351 -15.16 -26.29 12.49
N GLY A 352 -16.49 -26.18 12.40
CA GLY A 352 -17.37 -26.28 13.57
C GLY A 352 -17.48 -24.99 14.40
N VAL A 353 -16.88 -23.90 13.95
CA VAL A 353 -17.01 -22.57 14.56
C VAL A 353 -18.16 -21.83 13.87
N VAL A 354 -19.13 -21.34 14.64
CA VAL A 354 -20.23 -20.52 14.12
C VAL A 354 -19.78 -19.05 14.11
N PRO A 355 -19.72 -18.39 12.94
CA PRO A 355 -19.33 -16.97 12.86
C PRO A 355 -20.37 -16.08 13.54
N GLY A 356 -19.92 -15.10 14.33
CA GLY A 356 -20.75 -13.98 14.78
C GLY A 356 -21.84 -14.29 15.83
N THR A 357 -21.56 -15.10 16.85
CA THR A 357 -22.53 -15.35 17.94
C THR A 357 -22.04 -14.87 19.32
N GLY A 358 -22.14 -13.56 19.59
CA GLY A 358 -21.90 -12.99 20.93
C GLY A 358 -22.11 -11.48 21.05
N THR A 359 -22.75 -11.04 22.13
CA THR A 359 -22.93 -9.61 22.50
C THR A 359 -21.67 -9.09 23.19
N ILE A 360 -21.20 -7.91 22.77
CA ILE A 360 -19.95 -7.35 23.27
C ILE A 360 -20.20 -6.54 24.52
N THR A 361 -19.64 -7.02 25.62
CA THR A 361 -19.35 -6.22 26.81
C THR A 361 -17.85 -6.25 27.05
N PHE A 362 -17.33 -5.32 27.85
CA PHE A 362 -15.89 -5.09 28.13
C PHE A 362 -15.08 -6.34 28.56
N LEU A 363 -15.76 -7.47 28.86
CA LEU A 363 -15.16 -8.74 29.29
C LEU A 363 -15.44 -9.93 28.34
N THR A 364 -16.22 -9.75 27.27
CA THR A 364 -16.62 -10.82 26.34
C THR A 364 -16.33 -10.42 24.88
N LEU A 365 -15.10 -10.67 24.42
CA LEU A 365 -14.82 -10.77 22.98
C LEU A 365 -15.68 -11.89 22.41
N GLY A 366 -16.44 -11.62 21.35
CA GLY A 366 -17.50 -12.48 20.80
C GLY A 366 -17.19 -13.98 20.80
N ASN A 367 -16.75 -14.54 19.68
CA ASN A 367 -16.26 -15.91 19.65
C ASN A 367 -14.75 -15.91 20.01
N PRO A 368 -14.30 -16.50 21.13
CA PRO A 368 -12.88 -16.48 21.51
C PRO A 368 -11.95 -17.15 20.50
N MET A 369 -12.46 -18.12 19.73
CA MET A 369 -11.68 -18.76 18.66
C MET A 369 -11.34 -17.75 17.57
N GLU A 370 -12.34 -17.01 17.08
CA GLU A 370 -12.15 -15.99 16.03
C GLU A 370 -11.47 -14.74 16.58
N SER A 371 -11.72 -14.38 17.84
CA SER A 371 -11.26 -13.11 18.40
C SER A 371 -9.88 -13.18 19.03
N ILE A 372 -9.40 -14.36 19.43
CA ILE A 372 -8.13 -14.50 20.17
C ILE A 372 -7.26 -15.58 19.52
N VAL A 373 -7.76 -16.83 19.46
CA VAL A 373 -6.94 -18.01 19.15
C VAL A 373 -6.40 -17.95 17.71
N ILE A 374 -7.29 -17.78 16.72
CA ILE A 374 -6.90 -17.71 15.31
C ILE A 374 -5.92 -16.55 15.06
N PRO A 375 -6.21 -15.29 15.42
CA PRO A 375 -5.28 -14.19 15.19
C PRO A 375 -3.91 -14.37 15.87
N LEU A 376 -3.83 -14.96 17.07
CA LEU A 376 -2.55 -15.26 17.70
C LEU A 376 -1.73 -16.29 16.92
N ILE A 377 -2.37 -17.37 16.44
CA ILE A 377 -1.72 -18.38 15.61
C ILE A 377 -1.20 -17.74 14.31
N LEU A 378 -2.02 -16.91 13.67
CA LEU A 378 -1.64 -16.21 12.44
C LEU A 378 -0.49 -15.23 12.67
N ILE A 379 -0.49 -14.45 13.76
CA ILE A 379 0.64 -13.57 14.12
C ILE A 379 1.92 -14.38 14.31
N GLY A 380 1.85 -15.50 15.06
CA GLY A 380 2.98 -16.40 15.23
C GLY A 380 3.52 -16.93 13.90
N TYR A 381 2.62 -17.35 13.01
CA TYR A 381 2.97 -17.80 11.66
C TYR A 381 3.69 -16.70 10.86
N PHE A 382 3.17 -15.48 10.85
CA PHE A 382 3.76 -14.36 10.11
C PHE A 382 5.19 -14.03 10.59
N ILE A 383 5.41 -14.03 11.91
CA ILE A 383 6.76 -13.81 12.49
C ILE A 383 7.73 -14.92 12.07
N VAL A 384 7.32 -16.18 12.22
CA VAL A 384 8.16 -17.35 11.90
C VAL A 384 8.50 -17.37 10.41
N MET A 385 7.52 -17.18 9.54
CA MET A 385 7.75 -17.20 8.09
C MET A 385 8.57 -16.01 7.60
N ALA A 386 8.38 -14.82 8.15
CA ALA A 386 9.22 -13.66 7.83
C ALA A 386 10.68 -13.92 8.23
N MET A 387 10.92 -14.58 9.37
CA MET A 387 12.26 -14.96 9.80
C MET A 387 12.89 -16.02 8.88
N ILE A 388 12.14 -17.07 8.50
CA ILE A 388 12.60 -18.12 7.58
C ILE A 388 12.97 -17.52 6.23
N LEU A 389 12.06 -16.75 5.62
CA LEU A 389 12.29 -16.13 4.32
C LEU A 389 13.45 -15.15 4.34
N ARG A 390 13.64 -14.39 5.42
CA ARG A 390 14.83 -13.55 5.60
C ARG A 390 16.12 -14.38 5.54
N ILE A 391 16.17 -15.54 6.19
CA ILE A 391 17.34 -16.42 6.18
C ILE A 391 17.60 -16.98 4.78
N LEU A 392 16.54 -17.40 4.08
CA LEU A 392 16.65 -17.92 2.72
C LEU A 392 17.14 -16.84 1.74
N LEU A 393 16.59 -15.64 1.82
CA LEU A 393 16.93 -14.53 0.93
C LEU A 393 18.34 -13.95 1.20
N ARG A 394 18.89 -14.14 2.41
CA ARG A 394 20.30 -13.80 2.70
C ARG A 394 21.31 -14.66 1.94
N LYS A 395 20.93 -15.88 1.56
CA LYS A 395 21.82 -16.81 0.83
C LYS A 395 21.91 -16.50 -0.66
N VAL A 396 21.01 -15.67 -1.18
CA VAL A 396 21.05 -15.20 -2.57
C VAL A 396 22.11 -14.11 -2.69
N LYS A 397 23.37 -14.51 -2.96
CA LYS A 397 24.41 -13.58 -3.39
C LYS A 397 24.22 -13.28 -4.87
N TYR A 398 24.08 -11.99 -5.15
CA TYR A 398 24.19 -11.26 -6.43
C TYR A 398 23.91 -12.04 -7.72
#